data_AF-A0A0N0AWT1-F1
#
_entry.id   AF-A0A0N0AWT1-F1
#
_cell.length_a   1.000
_cell.length_b   1.000
_cell.length_c   1.000
_cell.angle_alpha   90.00
_cell.angle_beta   90.00
_cell.angle_gamma   90.00
#
_symmetry.space_group_name_H-M   'P 1'
#
loop_
_entity.id
_entity.type
_entity.pdbx_description
1 polymer ?
#
loop_
_entity_poly.entity_id
_entity_poly.type
_entity_poly.pdbx_seq_one_letter_code
_entity_poly.pdbx_strand_id
1 'polypeptide(L)'
;MGPGLAAHGPHQRIRRGTGVNSYRVTWEIDIDADDPEEAARKALGIQRDPDSTATVFGVHGDGRYAEVDTAVVEHAEPGVAIQP
;
A
#
# COMPACT_ATOMS: atom_id res chain seq x y z
N MET A 1 45.95 5.95 -32.42
CA MET A 1 45.66 6.96 -31.38
C MET A 1 44.95 8.11 -32.06
N GLY A 2 43.61 8.07 -32.14
CA GLY A 2 42.76 9.10 -32.76
C GLY A 2 41.88 9.80 -31.71
N PRO A 3 41.46 11.06 -31.92
CA PRO A 3 40.87 11.94 -30.92
C PRO A 3 39.37 11.68 -30.70
N GLY A 4 38.85 12.20 -29.59
CA GLY A 4 37.53 11.90 -29.06
C GLY A 4 36.34 12.38 -29.89
N LEU A 5 35.20 11.74 -29.60
CA LEU A 5 33.86 12.22 -29.93
C LEU A 5 33.06 12.32 -28.64
N ALA A 6 32.73 13.54 -28.25
CA ALA A 6 31.71 13.83 -27.27
C ALA A 6 30.30 13.60 -27.85
N ALA A 7 29.35 13.37 -26.95
CA ALA A 7 27.91 13.55 -27.12
C ALA A 7 27.12 12.51 -27.95
N HIS A 8 26.53 11.56 -27.23
CA HIS A 8 25.09 11.31 -27.39
C HIS A 8 24.39 11.73 -26.10
N GLY A 9 23.61 12.80 -26.22
CA GLY A 9 22.74 13.34 -25.17
C GLY A 9 21.61 12.38 -24.76
N PRO A 10 20.66 12.86 -23.96
CA PRO A 10 19.92 12.05 -23.01
C PRO A 10 18.91 11.14 -23.71
N HIS A 11 19.18 9.84 -23.71
CA HIS A 11 18.17 8.83 -24.01
C HIS A 11 17.61 8.20 -22.73
N GLN A 12 17.40 8.98 -21.68
CA GLN A 12 16.25 8.68 -20.82
C GLN A 12 15.04 9.39 -21.40
N ARG A 13 14.47 8.70 -22.39
CA ARG A 13 13.09 8.85 -22.84
C ARG A 13 12.23 9.15 -21.62
N ILE A 14 11.64 10.34 -21.59
CA ILE A 14 10.59 10.72 -20.66
C ILE A 14 9.52 9.62 -20.75
N ARG A 15 9.46 8.74 -19.75
CA ARG A 15 8.31 7.85 -19.60
C ARG A 15 7.16 8.70 -19.11
N ARG A 16 6.40 9.29 -20.04
CA ARG A 16 4.99 9.60 -19.74
C ARG A 16 4.24 8.28 -19.71
N GLY A 17 4.38 7.56 -18.60
CA GLY A 17 3.46 6.51 -18.21
C GLY A 17 2.82 6.97 -16.92
N THR A 18 1.51 6.82 -16.79
CA THR A 18 0.84 6.74 -15.50
C THR A 18 1.47 5.56 -14.75
N GLY A 19 2.58 5.82 -14.05
CA GLY A 19 3.40 4.80 -13.42
C GLY A 19 2.62 4.14 -12.30
N VAL A 20 2.76 2.82 -12.14
CA VAL A 20 2.31 2.16 -10.92
C VAL A 20 3.11 2.76 -9.77
N ASN A 21 2.43 3.33 -8.79
CA ASN A 21 3.08 3.79 -7.58
C ASN A 21 3.47 2.56 -6.75
N SER A 22 4.72 2.51 -6.29
CA SER A 22 5.19 1.44 -5.41
C SER A 22 4.80 1.77 -3.98
N TYR A 23 4.01 0.90 -3.36
CA TYR A 23 3.63 1.01 -1.95
C TYR A 23 4.27 -0.12 -1.15
N ARG A 24 4.75 0.20 0.06
CA ARG A 24 5.05 -0.80 1.09
C ARG A 24 3.86 -0.86 2.03
N VAL A 25 3.27 -2.05 2.15
CA VAL A 25 2.11 -2.30 3.00
C VAL A 25 2.52 -3.23 4.14
N THR A 26 2.19 -2.86 5.36
CA THR A 26 2.39 -3.66 6.57
C THR A 26 1.06 -3.87 7.28
N TRP A 27 0.91 -5.04 7.87
CA TRP A 27 -0.19 -5.39 8.77
C TRP A 27 0.45 -5.89 10.06
N GLU A 28 0.07 -5.29 11.18
CA GLU A 28 0.68 -5.51 12.48
C GLU A 28 -0.43 -5.81 13.51
N ILE A 29 -0.16 -6.76 14.40
CA ILE A 29 -1.06 -7.15 15.48
C ILE A 29 -0.22 -7.66 16.65
N ASP A 30 -0.62 -7.30 17.86
CA ASP A 30 -0.05 -7.86 19.09
C ASP A 30 -0.79 -9.16 19.46
N ILE A 31 -0.05 -10.25 19.68
CA ILE A 31 -0.61 -11.56 20.03
C ILE A 31 0.22 -12.21 21.13
N ASP A 32 -0.48 -12.71 22.15
CA ASP A 32 0.11 -13.57 23.16
C ASP A 32 0.26 -15.02 22.65
N ALA A 33 1.47 -15.56 22.76
CA ALA A 33 1.80 -16.93 22.39
C ALA A 33 3.02 -17.42 23.19
N ASP A 34 3.13 -18.75 23.33
CA ASP A 34 4.23 -19.38 24.04
C ASP A 34 5.52 -19.42 23.19
N ASP A 35 5.38 -19.37 21.86
CA ASP A 35 6.47 -19.43 20.90
C ASP A 35 6.15 -18.65 19.58
N PRO A 36 7.16 -18.29 18.79
CA PRO A 36 6.96 -17.47 17.58
C PRO A 36 6.16 -18.17 16.46
N GLU A 37 6.21 -19.50 16.37
CA GLU A 37 5.47 -20.24 15.34
C GLU A 37 3.97 -20.25 15.68
N GLU A 38 3.63 -20.40 16.95
CA GLU A 38 2.27 -20.23 17.45
C GLU A 38 1.73 -18.80 17.21
N ALA A 39 2.52 -17.76 17.52
CA ALA A 39 2.15 -16.37 17.24
C ALA A 39 1.81 -16.15 15.76
N ALA A 40 2.67 -16.65 14.86
CA ALA A 40 2.46 -16.53 13.42
C ALA A 40 1.21 -17.28 12.94
N ARG A 41 0.94 -18.47 13.48
CA ARG A 41 -0.27 -19.24 13.16
C ARG A 41 -1.55 -18.53 13.62
N LYS A 42 -1.55 -17.97 14.84
CA LYS A 42 -2.67 -17.16 15.37
C LYS A 42 -2.89 -15.91 14.51
N ALA A 43 -1.82 -15.17 14.20
CA ALA A 43 -1.87 -13.99 13.34
C ALA A 43 -2.43 -14.30 11.95
N LEU A 44 -1.95 -15.38 11.32
CA LEU A 44 -2.43 -15.82 10.01
C LEU A 44 -3.91 -16.22 10.05
N GLY A 45 -4.36 -16.84 11.14
CA GLY A 45 -5.77 -17.15 11.37
C GLY A 45 -6.62 -15.89 11.35
N ILE A 46 -6.27 -14.89 12.16
CA ILE A 46 -6.98 -13.60 12.24
C ILE A 46 -6.95 -12.86 10.89
N GLN A 47 -5.82 -12.87 10.19
CA GLN A 47 -5.67 -12.20 8.90
C GLN A 47 -6.53 -12.82 7.78
N ARG A 48 -6.80 -14.13 7.85
CA ARG A 48 -7.56 -14.86 6.82
C ARG A 48 -9.03 -15.08 7.17
N ASP A 49 -9.40 -14.83 8.42
CA ASP A 49 -10.78 -14.96 8.87
C ASP A 49 -11.63 -13.87 8.18
N PRO A 50 -12.62 -14.24 7.35
CA PRO A 50 -13.45 -13.29 6.62
C PRO A 50 -14.33 -12.43 7.54
N ASP A 51 -14.57 -12.86 8.78
CA ASP A 51 -15.33 -12.12 9.78
C ASP A 51 -14.42 -11.30 10.72
N SER A 52 -13.11 -11.28 10.47
CA SER A 52 -12.14 -10.51 11.23
C SER A 52 -12.31 -9.01 11.04
N THR A 53 -12.25 -8.26 12.14
CA THR A 53 -12.26 -6.79 12.12
C THR A 53 -10.88 -6.17 12.03
N ALA A 54 -9.82 -6.98 11.93
CA ALA A 54 -8.42 -6.51 11.86
C ALA A 54 -8.05 -6.09 10.42
N THR A 55 -8.77 -5.12 9.87
CA THR A 55 -8.72 -4.70 8.46
C THR A 55 -7.90 -3.45 8.18
N VAL A 56 -7.19 -2.94 9.19
CA VAL A 56 -6.33 -1.75 9.09
C VAL A 56 -4.93 -2.11 8.64
N PHE A 57 -4.41 -1.40 7.64
CA PHE A 57 -3.05 -1.57 7.11
C PHE A 57 -2.26 -0.28 7.17
N GLY A 58 -0.99 -0.38 7.54
CA GLY A 58 -0.02 0.70 7.39
C GLY A 58 0.49 0.75 5.95
N VAL A 59 0.33 1.88 5.27
CA VAL A 59 0.73 2.06 3.87
C VAL A 59 1.76 3.18 3.75
N HIS A 60 2.96 2.84 3.29
CA HIS A 60 4.00 3.79 2.92
C HIS A 60 4.05 3.97 1.40
N GLY A 61 3.92 5.20 0.92
CA GLY A 61 4.05 5.57 -0.50
C GLY A 61 4.32 7.06 -0.67
N ASP A 62 5.07 7.44 -1.70
CA ASP A 62 5.37 8.85 -2.04
C ASP A 62 5.91 9.69 -0.86
N GLY A 63 6.69 9.06 0.03
CA GLY A 63 7.24 9.71 1.23
C GLY A 63 6.22 9.96 2.35
N ARG A 64 5.00 9.42 2.23
CA ARG A 64 3.92 9.53 3.21
C ARG A 64 3.59 8.17 3.83
N TYR A 65 3.10 8.21 5.06
CA TYR A 65 2.44 7.09 5.75
C TYR A 65 0.94 7.38 5.90
N ALA A 66 0.12 6.34 5.75
CA ALA A 66 -1.31 6.39 6.05
C ALA A 66 -1.76 5.03 6.62
N GLU A 67 -2.73 5.07 7.52
CA GLU A 67 -3.48 3.88 7.96
C GLU A 67 -4.75 3.78 7.12
N VAL A 68 -4.97 2.62 6.52
CA VAL A 68 -6.10 2.36 5.62
C VAL A 68 -6.89 1.19 6.18
N ASP A 69 -8.12 1.45 6.62
CA ASP A 69 -9.09 0.41 6.95
C ASP A 69 -9.83 -0.03 5.69
N THR A 70 -9.70 -1.30 5.31
CA THR A 70 -10.33 -1.85 4.11
C THR A 70 -11.80 -2.23 4.31
N ALA A 71 -12.28 -2.31 5.56
CA ALA A 71 -13.69 -2.60 5.85
C ALA A 71 -14.59 -1.36 5.70
N VAL A 72 -14.01 -0.15 5.77
CA VAL A 72 -14.73 1.09 5.50
C VAL A 72 -14.90 1.22 3.99
N VAL A 73 -16.00 0.70 3.47
CA VAL A 73 -16.56 1.20 2.21
C VAL A 73 -16.98 2.64 2.47
N GLU A 74 -16.10 3.59 2.17
CA GLU A 74 -16.48 4.99 2.04
C GLU A 74 -17.51 5.07 0.91
N HIS A 75 -18.79 4.84 1.25
CA HIS A 75 -19.91 5.26 0.45
C HIS A 75 -19.89 6.78 0.48
N ALA A 76 -19.13 7.39 -0.43
CA ALA A 76 -19.40 8.75 -0.86
C ALA A 76 -20.80 8.71 -1.49
N GLU A 77 -21.83 8.95 -0.68
CA GLU A 77 -23.21 9.08 -1.18
C GLU A 77 -23.20 10.20 -2.23
N PRO A 78 -23.49 9.90 -3.52
CA PRO A 78 -23.54 10.95 -4.53
C PRO A 78 -24.80 11.79 -4.27
N GLY A 79 -24.60 12.93 -3.64
CA GLY A 79 -25.55 14.04 -3.60
C GLY A 79 -26.88 13.72 -2.95
N VAL A 80 -26.99 13.97 -1.64
CA VAL A 80 -28.30 14.31 -1.08
C VAL A 80 -28.72 15.63 -1.73
N ALA A 81 -29.56 15.55 -2.76
CA ALA A 81 -30.25 16.71 -3.28
C ALA A 81 -31.16 17.21 -2.15
N ILE A 82 -30.76 18.32 -1.52
CA ILE A 82 -31.66 19.10 -0.69
C ILE A 82 -32.75 19.63 -1.63
N GLN A 83 -33.89 18.95 -1.67
CA GLN A 83 -35.11 19.48 -2.27
C GLN A 83 -35.85 20.33 -1.23
N PRO A 84 -36.51 21.43 -1.66
CA PRO A 84 -36.93 22.54 -0.81
C PRO A 84 -38.02 22.20 0.20
#